data_AF-K1SWA4-F1
#
_entry.id   AF-K1SWA4-F1
#
_cell.length_a   1.000
_cell.length_b   1.000
_cell.length_c   1.000
_cell.angle_alpha   90.00
_cell.angle_beta   90.00
_cell.angle_gamma   90.00
#
_symmetry.space_group_name_H-M   'P 1'
#
loop_
_entity.id
_entity.type
_entity.pdbx_description
1 polymer ?
#
loop_
_entity_poly.entity_id
_entity_poly.type
_entity_poly.pdbx_seq_one_letter_code
_entity_poly.pdbx_strand_id
1 'polypeptide(L)' 'KLNEQNSKIAAERKIQVGTGDRSERIRTYNYPQSRVTDHRIGLTLYKLEQFMNGDCDEVFDALAIADRTAKLAAGGND' A
#
# COMPACT_ATOMS: atom_id res chain seq x y z
N LYS A 1 8.11 7.01 -30.92
CA LYS A 1 7.62 5.66 -30.53
C LYS A 1 8.35 5.09 -29.31
N LEU A 2 9.60 4.60 -29.40
CA LEU A 2 10.30 4.02 -28.23
C LEU A 2 10.52 5.02 -27.08
N ASN A 3 10.97 6.25 -27.39
CA ASN A 3 11.14 7.29 -26.37
C ASN A 3 9.81 7.66 -25.69
N GLU A 4 8.71 7.79 -26.44
CA GLU A 4 7.39 8.09 -25.88
C GLU A 4 6.89 6.96 -24.97
N GLN A 5 7.10 5.70 -25.35
CA GLN A 5 6.76 4.55 -24.52
C GLN A 5 7.57 4.56 -23.22
N ASN A 6 8.89 4.82 -23.30
CA ASN A 6 9.75 4.91 -22.12
C ASN A 6 9.33 6.08 -21.21
N SER A 7 8.97 7.23 -21.77
CA SER A 7 8.49 8.37 -21.01
C SER A 7 7.17 8.08 -20.29
N LYS A 8 6.22 7.37 -20.94
CA LYS A 8 4.97 6.95 -20.30
C LYS A 8 5.23 6.01 -19.12
N ILE A 9 6.04 4.97 -19.32
CA ILE A 9 6.42 4.03 -18.26
C ILE A 9 7.12 4.76 -17.11
N ALA A 10 8.02 5.70 -17.41
CA ALA A 10 8.70 6.49 -16.40
C ALA A 10 7.74 7.36 -15.59
N ALA A 11 6.75 7.97 -16.23
CA ALA A 11 5.72 8.77 -15.56
C ALA A 11 4.85 7.89 -14.64
N GLU A 12 4.39 6.74 -15.12
CA GLU A 12 3.60 5.78 -14.33
C GLU A 12 4.39 5.27 -13.12
N ARG A 13 5.66 4.92 -13.30
CA ARG A 13 6.54 4.51 -12.19
C ARG A 13 6.72 5.62 -11.16
N LYS A 14 6.89 6.86 -11.62
CA LYS A 14 7.03 8.01 -10.72
C LYS A 14 5.79 8.17 -9.83
N ILE A 15 4.59 7.93 -10.37
CA ILE A 15 3.34 7.97 -9.59
C ILE A 15 3.29 6.83 -8.57
N GLN A 16 3.70 5.61 -8.94
CA GLN A 16 3.67 4.45 -8.05
C GLN A 16 4.69 4.53 -6.90
N VAL A 17 5.87 5.09 -7.17
CA VAL A 17 6.94 5.25 -6.18
C VAL A 17 6.70 6.48 -5.28
N GLY A 18 6.01 7.51 -5.81
CA GLY A 18 5.81 8.77 -5.12
C GLY A 18 7.09 9.62 -5.08
N THR A 19 7.19 10.47 -4.07
CA THR A 19 8.36 11.36 -3.85
C THR A 19 9.48 10.67 -3.07
N GLY A 20 9.18 9.54 -2.42
CA GLY A 20 10.10 8.87 -1.50
C GLY A 20 10.17 9.52 -0.12
N ASP A 21 9.36 10.54 0.17
CA ASP A 21 9.30 11.16 1.48
C ASP A 21 8.69 10.21 2.53
N ARG A 22 9.16 10.33 3.77
CA ARG A 22 8.71 9.51 4.91
C ARG A 22 7.23 9.74 5.23
N SER A 23 6.66 10.89 4.87
CA SER A 23 5.23 11.16 5.03
C SER A 23 4.36 10.30 4.11
N GLU A 24 4.87 9.88 2.95
CA GLU A 24 4.18 9.07 1.94
C GLU A 24 4.33 7.55 2.15
N ARG A 25 4.97 7.13 3.25
CA ARG A 25 5.17 5.71 3.53
C ARG A 25 3.83 4.97 3.61
N ILE A 26 3.70 3.89 2.85
CA ILE A 26 2.50 3.03 2.91
C ILE A 26 2.53 2.07 4.10
N ARG A 27 3.72 1.75 4.63
CA ARG A 27 3.90 0.73 5.67
C ARG A 27 5.14 0.99 6.51
N THR A 28 5.08 0.66 7.79
CA THR A 28 6.22 0.66 8.70
C THR A 28 6.41 -0.69 9.35
N TYR A 29 7.65 -1.17 9.38
CA TYR A 29 8.06 -2.39 10.07
C TYR A 29 8.84 -2.01 11.33
N ASN A 30 8.36 -2.41 12.50
CA ASN A 30 8.98 -2.12 13.79
C ASN A 30 9.45 -3.44 14.42
N TYR A 31 10.73 -3.74 14.23
CA TYR A 31 11.36 -4.97 14.73
C TYR A 31 11.41 -5.06 16.26
N PRO A 32 11.77 -4.01 17.02
CA PRO A 32 11.77 -4.08 18.48
C PRO A 32 10.40 -4.43 19.10
N GLN A 33 9.30 -4.09 18.43
CA GLN A 33 7.93 -4.34 18.91
C GLN A 33 7.20 -5.40 18.07
N SER A 34 7.94 -6.15 17.23
CA SER A 34 7.43 -7.20 16.34
C SER A 34 6.14 -6.87 15.60
N ARG A 35 6.00 -5.63 15.12
CA ARG A 35 4.79 -5.17 14.43
C ARG A 35 5.02 -4.62 13.03
N VAL A 36 3.99 -4.73 12.21
CA VAL A 36 3.86 -4.06 10.93
C VAL A 36 2.60 -3.20 10.94
N THR A 37 2.71 -1.94 10.50
CA THR A 37 1.57 -1.02 10.40
C THR A 37 1.43 -0.56 8.95
N ASP A 38 0.26 -0.80 8.34
CA ASP A 38 -0.12 -0.27 7.03
C ASP A 38 -0.88 1.06 7.21
N HIS A 39 -0.27 2.15 6.75
CA HIS A 39 -0.78 3.52 6.99
C HIS A 39 -1.95 3.88 6.07
N ARG A 40 -2.18 3.12 4.99
CA ARG A 40 -3.28 3.37 4.05
C ARG A 40 -4.65 3.14 4.69
N ILE A 41 -4.72 2.17 5.60
CA ILE A 41 -5.96 1.74 6.26
C ILE A 41 -5.86 1.76 7.79
N GLY A 42 -4.71 2.19 8.35
CA GLY A 42 -4.48 2.22 9.80
C GLY A 42 -4.34 0.84 10.46
N LEU A 43 -4.14 -0.23 9.69
CA LEU A 43 -4.02 -1.60 10.21
C LEU A 43 -2.66 -1.80 10.87
N THR A 44 -2.66 -2.36 12.08
CA THR A 44 -1.43 -2.80 12.78
C THR A 44 -1.52 -4.26 13.15
N LEU A 45 -0.51 -5.05 12.76
CA LEU A 45 -0.37 -6.46 13.08
C LEU A 45 0.86 -6.69 13.96
N TYR A 46 0.73 -7.47 15.02
CA TYR A 46 1.81 -7.85 15.94
C TYR A 46 2.44 -9.20 15.58
N LYS A 47 2.61 -9.44 14.27
CA LYS A 47 3.15 -10.69 13.73
C LYS A 47 4.19 -10.44 12.63
N LEU A 48 5.12 -9.50 12.89
CA LEU A 48 6.11 -9.07 11.90
C LEU A 48 6.90 -10.23 11.28
N GLU A 49 7.37 -11.18 12.08
CA GLU A 49 8.19 -12.28 11.58
C GLU A 49 7.41 -13.17 10.59
N GLN A 50 6.18 -13.55 10.95
CA GLN A 50 5.29 -14.32 10.07
C GLN A 50 4.99 -13.57 8.78
N PHE A 51 4.71 -12.26 8.89
CA PHE A 51 4.49 -11.39 7.75
C PHE A 51 5.70 -11.37 6.80
N MET A 52 6.92 -11.23 7.34
CA MET A 52 8.15 -11.21 6.56
C MET A 52 8.48 -12.59 5.95
N ASN A 53 7.98 -13.67 6.55
CA ASN A 53 8.08 -15.03 6.04
C ASN A 53 6.98 -15.39 5.02
N GLY A 54 6.11 -14.46 4.66
CA GLY A 54 5.11 -14.62 3.59
C GLY A 54 3.65 -14.76 4.05
N ASP A 55 3.37 -14.76 5.35
CA ASP A 55 1.99 -14.70 5.86
C ASP A 55 1.44 -13.27 5.79
N CYS A 56 1.12 -12.82 4.58
CA CYS A 56 0.66 -11.46 4.30
C CYS A 56 -0.77 -11.35 3.77
N ASP A 57 -1.49 -12.47 3.66
CA ASP A 57 -2.88 -12.54 3.15
C ASP A 57 -3.82 -11.62 3.93
N GLU A 58 -3.72 -11.62 5.26
CA GLU A 58 -4.54 -10.76 6.14
C GLU A 58 -4.46 -9.27 5.77
N VAL A 59 -3.28 -8.79 5.38
CA VAL A 59 -3.10 -7.38 4.97
C VAL A 59 -3.69 -7.15 3.59
N PHE A 60 -3.54 -8.09 2.66
CA PHE A 60 -4.09 -7.95 1.31
C PHE A 60 -5.61 -7.96 1.30
N ASP A 61 -6.23 -8.85 2.07
CA ASP A 61 -7.68 -8.91 2.22
C ASP A 61 -8.24 -7.62 2.83
N ALA A 62 -7.61 -7.13 3.90
CA ALA A 62 -8.00 -5.87 4.53
C ALA A 62 -7.91 -4.67 3.55
N LEU A 63 -6.86 -4.61 2.75
CA LEU A 63 -6.69 -3.58 1.71
C LEU A 63 -7.74 -3.68 0.60
N ALA A 64 -8.04 -4.90 0.14
CA ALA A 64 -9.04 -5.13 -0.89
C ALA A 64 -10.45 -4.75 -0.42
N ILE A 65 -10.79 -5.07 0.83
CA ILE A 65 -12.05 -4.67 1.46
C ILE A 65 -12.13 -3.15 1.59
N ALA A 66 -11.07 -2.49 2.05
CA ALA A 66 -11.02 -1.05 2.19
C ALA A 66 -11.21 -0.34 0.83
N ASP A 67 -10.52 -0.79 -0.22
CA ASP A 67 -10.66 -0.26 -1.58
C ASP A 67 -12.08 -0.44 -2.12
N ARG A 68 -12.67 -1.64 -1.97
CA ARG A 68 -14.06 -1.89 -2.39
C ARG A 68 -15.04 -0.99 -1.64
N THR A 69 -14.84 -0.82 -0.32
CA THR A 69 -15.69 0.03 0.51
C THR A 69 -15.60 1.50 0.10
N ALA A 70 -14.39 2.00 -0.16
CA ALA A 70 -14.16 3.36 -0.63
C ALA A 70 -14.84 3.62 -1.99
N LYS A 71 -14.75 2.66 -2.93
CA LYS A 71 -15.42 2.74 -4.24
C LYS A 71 -16.94 2.76 -4.13
N LEU A 72 -17.52 1.93 -3.26
CA LEU A 72 -18.97 1.90 -3.02
C LEU A 72 -19.45 3.20 -2.38
N ALA A 73 -18.70 3.75 -1.42
CA ALA A 73 -19.03 5.03 -0.79
C ALA A 73 -18.95 6.19 -1.78
N ALA A 74 -17.95 6.19 -2.67
CA ALA A 74 -17.80 7.21 -3.70
C ALA A 74 -18.92 7.15 -4.76
N GLY A 75 -19.42 5.95 -5.11
CA GLY A 75 -20.51 5.76 -6.06
C GLY A 75 -21.93 5.87 -5.47
N GLY A 76 -22.07 6.06 -4.15
CA GLY A 76 -23.35 6.25 -3.47
C GLY A 76 -23.73 7.71 -3.21
N ASN A 77 -22.91 8.65 -3.68
CA ASN A 77 -23.07 10.09 -3.44
C ASN A 77 -23.40 10.88 -4.73
N ASP A 78 -23.84 10.17 -5.77
CA ASP A 78 -24.39 10.71 -7.02
C ASP A 78 -25.92 10.61 -7.03
#